data_AF-A0A929REY9-F1
#
_entry.id   AF-A0A929REY9-F1
#
_cell.length_a   1.000
_cell.length_b   1.000
_cell.length_c   1.000
_cell.angle_alpha   90.00
_cell.angle_beta   90.00
_cell.angle_gamma   90.00
#
_symmetry.space_group_name_H-M   'P 1'
#
loop_
_entity.id
_entity.type
_entity.pdbx_description
1 polymer ?
#
loop_
_entity_poly.entity_id
_entity_poly.type
_entity_poly.pdbx_seq_one_letter_code
_entity_poly.pdbx_strand_id
1 'polypeptide(L)'
;MNKRDVAAMIDHTILKPEATTADVARIVEEGAAAGTFSVCVSPSMLPLDVPEGLKVACVVGFPSGAVKPQVKAFEAAQAVADGADEIDMVINIELVKDARLHELEEEI
;
A
#
# COMPACT_ATOMS: atom_id res chain seq x y z
N MET A 1 20.63 12.08 12.20
CA MET A 1 19.84 11.55 11.09
C MET A 1 19.97 12.53 9.92
N ASN A 2 20.50 12.07 8.79
CA ASN A 2 20.68 12.85 7.57
C ASN A 2 19.51 12.59 6.59
N LYS A 3 19.49 13.26 5.42
CA LYS A 3 18.40 13.12 4.44
C LYS A 3 18.22 11.68 3.93
N ARG A 4 19.29 10.92 3.74
CA ARG A 4 19.24 9.52 3.28
C ARG A 4 18.65 8.62 4.35
N ASP A 5 19.04 8.84 5.61
CA ASP A 5 18.48 8.07 6.73
C ASP A 5 16.96 8.26 6.83
N VAL A 6 16.47 9.48 6.56
CA VAL A 6 15.03 9.77 6.51
C VAL A 6 14.36 9.15 5.29
N ALA A 7 14.98 9.23 4.10
CA ALA A 7 14.44 8.64 2.88
C ALA A 7 14.20 7.14 3.05
N ALA A 8 15.13 6.42 3.66
CA ALA A 8 15.03 4.99 3.94
C ALA A 8 13.92 4.60 4.94
N MET A 9 13.10 5.55 5.41
CA MET A 9 11.90 5.33 6.24
C MET A 9 10.62 5.79 5.54
N ILE A 10 10.69 6.17 4.26
CA ILE A 10 9.57 6.71 3.49
C ILE A 10 9.06 5.65 2.51
N ASP A 11 7.74 5.58 2.39
CA ASP A 11 7.03 4.92 1.30
C ASP A 11 6.62 5.97 0.26
N HIS A 12 7.28 5.96 -0.89
CA HIS A 12 7.00 6.93 -1.95
C HIS A 12 5.68 6.58 -2.64
N THR A 13 4.63 7.32 -2.31
CA THR A 13 3.25 6.87 -2.50
C THR A 13 2.54 7.57 -3.66
N ILE A 14 1.78 6.82 -4.46
CA ILE A 14 0.79 7.37 -5.39
C ILE A 14 -0.53 6.60 -5.32
N LEU A 15 -1.57 7.26 -4.79
CA LEU A 15 -2.92 6.68 -4.61
C LEU A 15 -4.02 7.58 -5.18
N LYS A 16 -3.66 8.50 -6.08
CA LYS A 16 -4.65 9.33 -6.77
C LYS A 16 -5.50 8.45 -7.70
N PRO A 17 -6.85 8.57 -7.69
CA PRO A 17 -7.71 7.77 -8.56
C PRO A 17 -7.38 7.87 -10.06
N GLU A 18 -6.85 9.01 -10.48
CA GLU A 18 -6.46 9.32 -11.85
C GLU A 18 -5.00 8.95 -12.19
N ALA A 19 -4.25 8.36 -11.26
CA ALA A 19 -2.85 7.97 -11.50
C ALA A 19 -2.75 6.99 -12.67
N THR A 20 -1.78 7.22 -13.55
CA THR A 20 -1.52 6.37 -14.71
C THR A 20 -0.33 5.45 -14.47
N THR A 21 -0.15 4.45 -15.33
CA THR A 21 1.05 3.59 -15.30
C THR A 21 2.35 4.39 -15.52
N ALA A 22 2.30 5.49 -16.27
CA ALA A 22 3.44 6.40 -16.43
C ALA A 22 3.76 7.15 -15.14
N ASP A 23 2.75 7.54 -14.37
CA ASP A 23 2.97 8.14 -13.05
C ASP A 23 3.57 7.14 -12.07
N VAL A 24 3.15 5.87 -12.13
CA VAL A 24 3.70 4.80 -11.31
C VAL A 24 5.17 4.54 -11.66
N ALA A 25 5.49 4.42 -12.95
CA ALA A 25 6.89 4.27 -13.39
C ALA A 25 7.78 5.41 -12.89
N ARG A 26 7.27 6.66 -12.94
CA ARG A 26 7.98 7.83 -12.43
C ARG A 26 8.26 7.72 -10.91
N ILE A 27 7.29 7.28 -10.10
CA ILE A 27 7.55 7.14 -8.65
C ILE A 27 8.52 6.00 -8.35
N VAL A 28 8.56 4.93 -9.15
CA VAL A 28 9.57 3.87 -9.01
C VAL A 28 10.97 4.44 -9.23
N GLU A 29 11.16 5.20 -10.32
CA GLU A 29 12.44 5.86 -10.61
C GLU A 29 12.84 6.85 -9.51
N GLU A 30 11.90 7.69 -9.05
CA GLU A 30 12.15 8.68 -8.00
C GLU A 30 12.47 8.03 -6.65
N GLY A 31 11.72 7.00 -6.27
CA GLY A 31 11.91 6.26 -5.02
C GLY A 31 13.27 5.58 -4.96
N ALA A 32 13.64 4.88 -6.04
CA ALA A 32 14.96 4.27 -6.17
C ALA A 32 16.09 5.31 -6.12
N ALA A 33 15.95 6.43 -6.85
CA ALA A 33 16.97 7.48 -6.87
C ALA A 33 17.14 8.18 -5.51
N ALA A 34 16.05 8.34 -4.75
CA ALA A 34 16.07 8.93 -3.41
C ALA A 34 16.52 7.95 -2.32
N GLY A 35 16.47 6.64 -2.58
CA GLY A 35 16.72 5.59 -1.60
C GLY A 35 15.57 5.46 -0.60
N THR A 36 14.33 5.55 -1.09
CA THR A 36 13.16 5.28 -0.26
C THR A 36 13.05 3.80 0.09
N PHE A 37 12.30 3.49 1.15
CA PHE A 37 12.14 2.11 1.58
C PHE A 37 11.27 1.34 0.58
N SER A 38 10.10 1.88 0.28
CA SER A 38 9.17 1.30 -0.69
C SER A 38 8.57 2.35 -1.63
N VAL A 39 7.86 1.87 -2.64
CA VAL A 39 6.77 2.61 -3.31
C VAL A 39 5.43 2.04 -2.89
N CYS A 40 4.42 2.89 -2.71
CA CYS A 40 3.07 2.46 -2.34
C CYS A 40 2.05 2.81 -3.44
N VAL A 41 1.29 1.81 -3.89
CA VAL A 41 0.34 1.92 -5.01
C VAL A 41 -1.00 1.22 -4.72
N SER A 42 -2.00 1.50 -5.56
CA SER A 42 -3.26 0.75 -5.57
C SER A 42 -3.06 -0.67 -6.15
N PRO A 43 -3.85 -1.67 -5.72
CA PRO A 43 -3.71 -3.05 -6.19
C PRO A 43 -3.78 -3.20 -7.71
N SER A 44 -4.58 -2.38 -8.39
CA SER A 44 -4.73 -2.40 -9.84
C SER A 44 -3.47 -2.00 -10.61
N MET A 45 -2.45 -1.49 -9.93
CA MET A 45 -1.15 -1.13 -10.52
C MET A 45 -0.13 -2.26 -10.43
N LEU A 46 -0.43 -3.32 -9.67
CA LEU A 46 0.40 -4.52 -9.62
C LEU A 46 0.14 -5.40 -10.86
N PRO A 47 1.12 -6.23 -11.28
CA PRO A 47 2.49 -6.31 -10.75
C PRO A 47 3.36 -5.12 -11.17
N LEU A 48 4.38 -4.80 -10.36
CA LEU A 48 5.37 -3.77 -10.65
C LEU A 48 6.77 -4.36 -10.78
N ASP A 49 7.53 -3.85 -11.75
CA ASP A 49 8.96 -4.09 -11.87
C ASP A 49 9.71 -2.95 -11.16
N VAL A 50 10.49 -3.29 -10.15
CA VAL A 50 11.23 -2.33 -9.31
C VAL A 50 12.70 -2.72 -9.20
N PRO A 51 13.64 -1.75 -9.10
CA PRO A 51 15.04 -2.04 -8.88
C PRO A 51 15.29 -2.82 -7.59
N GLU A 52 16.36 -3.62 -7.56
CA GLU A 52 16.77 -4.36 -6.36
C GLU A 52 16.93 -3.43 -5.15
N GLY A 53 16.33 -3.81 -4.03
CA GLY A 53 16.38 -3.05 -2.78
C GLY A 53 15.23 -2.06 -2.57
N LEU A 54 14.42 -1.75 -3.59
CA LEU A 54 13.18 -0.99 -3.43
C LEU A 54 12.01 -1.95 -3.20
N LYS A 55 11.25 -1.73 -2.12
CA LYS A 55 10.09 -2.55 -1.77
C LYS A 55 8.81 -2.07 -2.45
N VAL A 56 7.83 -2.96 -2.58
CA VAL A 56 6.49 -2.63 -3.08
C VAL A 56 5.47 -2.79 -1.95
N ALA A 57 4.88 -1.67 -1.53
CA ALA A 57 3.71 -1.64 -0.67
C ALA A 57 2.44 -1.49 -1.51
N CYS A 58 1.35 -2.14 -1.06
CA CYS A 58 0.05 -2.05 -1.69
C CYS A 58 -1.04 -1.79 -0.65
N VAL A 59 -1.90 -0.81 -0.92
CA VAL A 59 -3.07 -0.59 -0.06
C VAL A 59 -4.16 -1.63 -0.31
N VAL A 60 -4.93 -2.01 0.72
CA VAL A 60 -6.12 -2.88 0.57
C VAL A 60 -7.29 -2.36 1.39
N GLY A 61 -8.52 -2.58 0.91
CA GLY A 61 -9.72 -1.97 1.48
C GLY A 61 -9.76 -0.44 1.39
N PHE A 62 -8.85 0.17 0.62
CA PHE A 62 -8.70 1.62 0.50
C PHE A 62 -9.83 2.26 -0.32
N PRO A 63 -10.24 3.51 -0.03
CA PRO A 63 -9.76 4.40 1.04
C PRO A 63 -10.51 4.28 2.37
N SER A 64 -11.65 3.60 2.40
CA SER A 64 -12.59 3.69 3.54
C SER A 64 -12.52 2.52 4.51
N GLY A 65 -11.97 1.39 4.09
CA GLY A 65 -12.02 0.13 4.83
C GLY A 65 -13.41 -0.50 4.92
N ALA A 66 -14.43 0.10 4.29
CA ALA A 66 -15.84 -0.31 4.38
C ALA A 66 -16.16 -1.47 3.41
N VAL A 67 -15.38 -2.53 3.47
CA VAL A 67 -15.55 -3.77 2.72
C VAL A 67 -15.56 -4.96 3.69
N LYS A 68 -16.09 -6.11 3.25
CA LYS A 68 -16.15 -7.31 4.09
C LYS A 68 -14.75 -7.90 4.34
N PRO A 69 -14.48 -8.50 5.51
CA PRO A 69 -13.17 -9.07 5.84
C PRO A 69 -12.65 -10.06 4.77
N GLN A 70 -13.53 -10.90 4.24
CA GLN A 70 -13.16 -11.89 3.21
C GLN A 70 -12.70 -11.24 1.90
N VAL A 71 -13.21 -10.04 1.59
CA VAL A 71 -12.80 -9.28 0.40
C VAL A 71 -11.42 -8.67 0.62
N LYS A 72 -11.15 -8.12 1.83
CA LYS A 72 -9.80 -7.62 2.18
C LYS A 72 -8.77 -8.75 2.17
N ALA A 73 -9.11 -9.90 2.74
CA ALA A 73 -8.24 -11.07 2.76
C ALA A 73 -7.91 -11.54 1.33
N PHE A 74 -8.90 -11.54 0.43
CA PHE A 74 -8.67 -11.86 -0.98
C PHE A 74 -7.77 -10.82 -1.67
N GLU A 75 -8.06 -9.53 -1.48
CA GLU A 75 -7.29 -8.43 -2.06
C GLU A 75 -5.82 -8.46 -1.60
N ALA A 76 -5.59 -8.69 -0.30
CA ALA A 76 -4.25 -8.85 0.28
C ALA A 76 -3.52 -10.06 -0.29
N ALA A 77 -4.18 -11.23 -0.36
CA ALA A 77 -3.59 -12.43 -0.92
C ALA A 77 -3.22 -12.26 -2.41
N GLN A 78 -4.08 -11.59 -3.17
CA GLN A 78 -3.84 -11.29 -4.58
C GLN A 78 -2.68 -10.30 -4.75
N ALA A 79 -2.64 -9.22 -3.96
CA ALA A 79 -1.53 -8.25 -4.01
C ALA A 79 -0.17 -8.90 -3.68
N VAL A 80 -0.12 -9.81 -2.70
CA VAL A 80 1.09 -10.59 -2.41
C VAL A 80 1.45 -11.52 -3.57
N ALA A 81 0.46 -12.18 -4.19
CA ALA A 81 0.69 -13.01 -5.38
C ALA A 81 1.21 -12.21 -6.58
N ASP A 82 0.79 -10.94 -6.69
CA ASP A 82 1.24 -10.00 -7.72
C ASP A 82 2.55 -9.26 -7.34
N GLY A 83 3.18 -9.64 -6.23
CA GLY A 83 4.54 -9.23 -5.87
C GLY A 83 4.67 -8.10 -4.87
N ALA A 84 3.60 -7.73 -4.15
CA ALA A 84 3.72 -6.79 -3.02
C ALA A 84 4.54 -7.41 -1.87
N ASP A 85 5.50 -6.65 -1.34
CA ASP A 85 6.25 -6.97 -0.12
C ASP A 85 5.47 -6.59 1.15
N GLU A 86 4.64 -5.55 1.07
CA GLU A 86 3.90 -4.99 2.20
C GLU A 86 2.43 -4.69 1.85
N ILE A 87 1.55 -4.86 2.82
CA ILE A 87 0.12 -4.63 2.69
C ILE A 87 -0.34 -3.58 3.71
N ASP A 88 -0.81 -2.45 3.19
CA ASP A 88 -1.35 -1.33 3.97
C ASP A 88 -2.88 -1.40 3.99
N MET A 89 -3.41 -2.13 4.97
CA MET A 89 -4.86 -2.31 5.10
C MET A 89 -5.54 -1.11 5.76
N VAL A 90 -6.64 -0.64 5.15
CA VAL A 90 -7.52 0.32 5.81
C VAL A 90 -8.53 -0.44 6.68
N ILE A 91 -8.48 -0.24 7.99
CA ILE A 91 -9.46 -0.77 8.94
C ILE A 91 -10.89 -0.25 8.64
N ASN A 92 -11.93 -0.98 9.01
CA ASN A 92 -13.28 -0.45 8.88
C ASN A 92 -13.53 0.70 9.87
N ILE A 93 -13.48 1.93 9.34
CA ILE A 93 -13.58 3.17 10.12
C ILE A 93 -14.92 3.26 10.88
N GLU A 94 -16.01 2.74 10.33
CA GLU A 94 -17.32 2.74 11.00
C GLU A 94 -17.29 1.95 12.30
N LEU A 95 -16.68 0.76 12.32
CA LEU A 95 -16.59 -0.06 13.53
C LEU A 95 -15.84 0.66 14.66
N VAL A 96 -14.81 1.44 14.33
CA VAL A 96 -14.10 2.30 15.30
C VAL A 96 -15.03 3.38 15.84
N LYS A 97 -15.80 4.04 14.97
CA LYS A 97 -16.71 5.14 15.35
C LYS A 97 -17.88 4.64 16.21
N ASP A 98 -18.35 3.43 15.97
CA ASP A 98 -19.41 2.78 16.74
C ASP A 98 -18.89 1.98 17.95
N ALA A 99 -17.58 2.07 18.25
CA ALA A 99 -16.91 1.38 19.35
C ALA A 99 -17.05 -0.16 19.32
N ARG A 100 -17.23 -0.75 18.13
CA ARG A 100 -17.36 -2.18 17.88
C ARG A 100 -15.98 -2.83 17.72
N LEU A 101 -15.14 -2.72 18.75
CA LEU A 101 -13.73 -3.09 18.70
C LEU A 101 -13.47 -4.59 18.50
N HIS A 102 -14.35 -5.46 19.01
CA HIS A 102 -14.24 -6.91 18.77
C HIS A 102 -14.42 -7.25 17.29
N GLU A 103 -15.40 -6.65 16.64
CA GLU A 103 -15.67 -6.88 15.21
C GLU A 103 -14.58 -6.27 14.33
N LEU A 104 -13.93 -5.20 14.80
CA LEU A 104 -12.76 -4.61 14.16
C LEU A 104 -11.54 -5.55 14.26
N GLU A 105 -11.31 -6.15 15.42
CA GLU A 105 -10.21 -7.10 15.63
C GLU A 105 -10.38 -8.37 14.77
N GLU A 106 -11.60 -8.89 14.64
CA GLU A 106 -11.90 -10.03 13.76
C GLU A 106 -11.78 -9.71 12.26
N GLU A 107 -11.77 -8.44 11.89
CA GLU A 107 -11.74 -8.00 10.49
C GLU A 107 -10.33 -7.95 9.90
N ILE A 108 -9.30 -7.73 10.73
CA ILE A 108 -7.89 -7.53 10.37
C ILE A 108 -7.16 -8.88 10.35
#